data_AF-A0A9N9GM62-F1
#
_entry.id   AF-A0A9N9GM62-F1
#
_cell.length_a   1.000
_cell.length_b   1.000
_cell.length_c   1.000
_cell.angle_alpha   90.00
_cell.angle_beta   90.00
_cell.angle_gamma   90.00
#
_symmetry.space_group_name_H-M   'P 1'
#
loop_
_entity.id
_entity.type
_entity.pdbx_description
1 polymer ?
#
loop_
_entity_poly.entity_id
_entity_poly.type
_entity_poly.pdbx_seq_one_letter_code
_entity_poly.pdbx_strand_id
1 'polypeptide(L)' 'MSKVYQKIDINSLDFERSYTLKEFELINKQLKTHSLEIDGKSVDLFELDANGKLLPMPQATI' A
#
# COMPACT_ATOMS: atom_id res chain seq x y z
N MET A 1 -10.17 24.63 1.52
CA MET A 1 -10.64 23.52 0.66
C MET A 1 -10.26 22.22 1.32
N SER A 2 -11.23 21.49 1.87
CA SER A 2 -10.99 20.15 2.41
C SER A 2 -10.53 19.26 1.27
N LYS A 3 -9.26 18.86 1.29
CA LYS A 3 -8.76 17.81 0.41
C LYS A 3 -9.61 16.58 0.69
N VAL A 4 -10.51 16.26 -0.23
CA VAL A 4 -11.17 14.96 -0.27
C VAL A 4 -10.04 13.98 -0.52
N TYR A 5 -9.49 13.40 0.55
CA TYR A 5 -8.64 12.24 0.43
C TYR A 5 -9.53 11.18 -0.20
N GLN A 6 -9.33 10.91 -1.50
CA GLN A 6 -9.90 9.72 -2.09
C GLN A 6 -9.46 8.58 -1.21
N LYS A 7 -10.43 7.92 -0.57
CA LYS A 7 -10.18 6.82 0.34
C LYS A 7 -9.62 5.70 -0.54
N ILE A 8 -8.30 5.54 -0.53
CA ILE A 8 -7.64 4.46 -1.27
C ILE A 8 -8.11 3.16 -0.64
N ASP A 9 -8.75 2.31 -1.44
CA ASP A 9 -9.13 0.96 -1.02
C ASP A 9 -7.91 0.05 -1.14
N ILE A 10 -7.41 -0.40 0.01
CA ILE A 10 -6.23 -1.27 0.08
C ILE A 10 -6.48 -2.65 -0.53
N ASN A 11 -7.73 -3.10 -0.62
CA ASN A 11 -8.08 -4.42 -1.18
C ASN A 11 -8.12 -4.40 -2.72
N SER A 12 -8.09 -3.21 -3.32
CA SER A 12 -8.17 -3.00 -4.77
C SER A 12 -7.02 -2.12 -5.26
N LEU A 13 -5.82 -2.31 -4.68
CA LEU A 13 -4.60 -1.65 -5.17
C LEU A 13 -4.22 -2.18 -6.55
N ASP A 14 -3.79 -1.27 -7.42
CA ASP A 14 -3.28 -1.59 -8.75
C ASP A 14 -1.75 -1.53 -8.70
N PHE A 15 -1.10 -2.69 -8.68
CA PHE A 15 0.37 -2.77 -8.59
C PHE A 15 1.09 -2.34 -9.87
N GLU A 16 0.37 -2.15 -10.97
CA GLU A 16 0.96 -1.71 -12.25
C GLU A 16 1.03 -0.19 -12.40
N ARG A 17 0.30 0.57 -11.57
CA ARG A 17 0.33 2.04 -11.60
C ARG A 17 1.41 2.61 -10.69
N SER A 18 1.90 3.80 -11.04
CA SER A 18 2.75 4.60 -10.16
C SER A 18 1.92 5.35 -9.12
N TYR A 19 2.37 5.32 -7.87
CA TYR A 19 1.77 6.03 -6.74
C TYR A 19 2.61 7.25 -6.38
N THR A 20 1.93 8.33 -6.00
CA THR A 20 2.60 9.47 -5.40
C THR A 20 3.06 9.13 -3.98
N LEU A 21 4.08 9.85 -3.48
CA LEU A 21 4.56 9.69 -2.10
C LEU A 21 3.44 9.79 -1.06
N LYS A 22 2.45 10.68 -1.29
CA LYS A 22 1.31 10.84 -0.37
C LYS A 22 0.35 9.65 -0.37
N GLU A 23 0.11 9.05 -1.54
CA GLU A 23 -0.72 7.85 -1.63
C GLU A 23 -0.01 6.66 -0.99
N PHE A 24 1.30 6.53 -1.24
CA PHE A 24 2.15 5.53 -0.58
C PHE A 24 2.11 5.64 0.94
N GLU A 25 2.33 6.83 1.50
CA GLU A 25 2.26 7.07 2.94
C GLU A 25 0.87 6.74 3.51
N LEU A 26 -0.19 7.07 2.77
CA LEU A 26 -1.55 6.76 3.17
C LEU A 26 -1.81 5.25 3.20
N ILE A 27 -1.34 4.50 2.20
CA ILE A 27 -1.50 3.04 2.12
C ILE A 27 -0.76 2.37 3.28
N ASN A 28 0.51 2.69 3.49
CA ASN A 28 1.30 2.13 4.59
C ASN A 28 0.73 2.50 5.97
N LYS A 29 0.10 3.68 6.10
CA LYS A 29 -0.62 4.04 7.32
C LYS A 29 -1.86 3.17 7.54
N GLN A 30 -2.59 2.83 6.48
CA GLN A 30 -3.78 1.97 6.59
C GLN A 30 -3.43 0.52 6.94
N LEU A 31 -2.31 -0.01 6.42
CA LEU A 31 -1.81 -1.37 6.73
C LEU A 31 -1.49 -1.59 8.21
N LYS A 32 -1.23 -0.53 8.99
CA LYS A 32 -1.05 -0.65 10.45
C LYS A 32 -2.30 -1.12 11.20
N THR A 33 -3.48 -0.98 10.60
CA THR A 33 -4.76 -1.33 11.23
C THR A 33 -5.61 -2.27 10.38
N HIS A 34 -5.17 -2.62 9.17
CA HIS A 34 -5.87 -3.51 8.26
C HIS A 34 -4.89 -4.54 7.71
N SER A 35 -5.29 -5.81 7.73
CA SER A 35 -4.54 -6.88 7.09
C SER A 35 -4.80 -6.89 5.58
N LEU A 36 -3.74 -6.97 4.79
CA LEU A 36 -3.79 -7.22 3.35
C LEU A 36 -3.06 -8.53 3.07
N GLU A 37 -3.68 -9.41 2.31
CA GLU A 37 -3.03 -10.63 1.83
C GLU A 37 -2.85 -10.55 0.32
N ILE A 38 -1.64 -10.85 -0.16
CA ILE A 38 -1.31 -10.98 -1.57
C ILE A 38 -0.71 -12.35 -1.77
N ASP A 39 -1.27 -13.14 -2.69
CA ASP A 39 -0.86 -14.52 -2.96
C ASP A 39 -0.76 -15.40 -1.69
N GLY A 40 -1.70 -15.20 -0.76
CA GLY A 40 -1.77 -15.93 0.52
C GLY A 40 -0.70 -15.53 1.54
N LYS A 41 -0.01 -14.39 1.35
CA LYS A 41 0.97 -13.84 2.29
C LYS A 41 0.49 -12.49 2.82
N SER A 42 0.53 -12.32 4.14
CA SER A 42 0.27 -11.04 4.79
C SER A 42 1.33 -10.01 4.36
N VAL A 43 0.85 -8.84 3.98
CA VAL A 43 1.67 -7.67 3.61
C VAL A 43 1.50 -6.62 4.70
N ASP A 44 2.58 -6.37 5.43
CA ASP A 44 2.58 -5.37 6.53
C ASP A 44 2.92 -3.97 6.03
N LEU A 45 3.70 -3.88 4.94
CA LEU A 45 4.11 -2.63 4.33
C LEU A 45 4.48 -2.78 2.85
N PHE A 46 4.50 -1.67 2.15
CA PHE A 46 5.01 -1.53 0.79
C PHE A 46 6.30 -0.73 0.77
N GLU A 47 7.14 -1.01 -0.22
CA GLU A 47 8.19 -0.13 -0.73
C GLU A 47 7.75 0.52 -2.05
N LEU A 48 8.39 1.63 -2.42
CA LEU A 48 8.29 2.21 -3.76
C LEU A 48 9.49 1.80 -4.59
N ASP A 49 9.24 1.25 -5.78
CA ASP A 49 10.29 1.03 -6.76
C ASP A 49 10.77 2.36 -7.39
N ALA A 50 11.77 2.28 -8.26
CA ALA A 50 12.30 3.45 -8.97
C ALA A 50 11.27 4.18 -9.86
N ASN A 51 10.16 3.53 -10.21
CA ASN A 51 9.06 4.06 -11.02
C ASN A 51 7.86 4.50 -10.16
N GLY A 52 7.93 4.37 -8.84
CA GLY A 52 6.85 4.65 -7.90
C GLY A 52 5.76 3.56 -7.85
N LYS A 53 6.01 2.37 -8.39
CA LYS A 53 5.13 1.21 -8.19
C LYS A 53 5.28 0.66 -6.78
N LEU A 54 4.20 0.07 -6.26
CA LEU A 54 4.20 -0.56 -4.94
C LEU A 54 4.79 -1.96 -5.02
N LEU A 55 5.82 -2.21 -4.22
CA LEU A 55 6.40 -3.53 -4.01
C LEU A 55 5.97 -4.05 -2.64
N PRO A 56 5.18 -5.14 -2.56
CA PRO A 56 4.76 -5.68 -1.28
C PRO A 56 5.95 -6.25 -0.53
N MET A 57 6.06 -5.89 0.74
CA MET A 57 6.97 -6.56 1.67
C MET A 57 6.15 -7.53 2.53
N PRO A 58 6.34 -8.85 2.33
CA PRO A 58 5.70 -9.85 3.17
C PRO A 58 6.08 -9.63 4.62
N GLN A 59 5.13 -9.89 5.52
CA GLN A 59 5.41 -9.95 6.95
C GLN A 59 6.56 -10.92 7.21
N ALA A 60 7.59 -10.46 7.92
CA ALA A 60 8.65 -11.33 8.37
C ALA A 60 8.06 -12.38 9.30
N THR A 61 8.13 -13.65 8.90
CA THR A 61 7.79 -14.77 9.78
C THR A 61 8.88 -14.82 10.85
N ILE A 62 8.57 -14.32 12.04
CA ILE A 62 9.41 -14.45 13.25
C ILE A 62 9.36 -15.88 13.79
#